data_AF-A0A0Q4R8Y7-F1
#
_entry.id   AF-A0A0Q4R8Y7-F1
#
_cell.length_a   1.000
_cell.length_b   1.000
_cell.length_c   1.000
_cell.angle_alpha   90.00
_cell.angle_beta   90.00
_cell.angle_gamma   90.00
#
_symmetry.space_group_name_H-M   'P 1'
#
loop_
_entity.id
_entity.type
_entity.pdbx_description
1 polymer ?
#
loop_
_entity_poly.entity_id
_entity_poly.type
_entity_poly.pdbx_seq_one_letter_code
_entity_poly.pdbx_strand_id
1 'polypeptide(L)'
;MSRSNKVAVPLSKAALQQMKYEIAEEFGLYSYHSQSNGDDTEFAGELGSVPQTTGSVHWSQLSTRQAGSVGGEMTKRLVAQAESVLNGYI
;
A
#
# COMPACT_ATOMS: atom_id res chain seq x y z
N MET A 1 24.15 23.70 1.84
CA MET A 1 23.99 22.57 2.77
C MET A 1 22.82 21.72 2.33
N SER A 2 23.09 20.57 1.72
CA SER A 2 22.06 19.66 1.21
C SER A 2 21.47 18.85 2.37
N ARG A 3 20.19 19.09 2.71
CA ARG A 3 19.47 18.32 3.73
C ARG A 3 19.17 16.92 3.20
N SER A 4 20.08 15.97 3.37
CA SER A 4 19.80 14.56 3.10
C SER A 4 18.96 13.99 4.24
N ASN A 5 17.71 13.65 3.97
CA ASN A 5 16.85 12.94 4.93
C ASN A 5 17.41 11.52 5.10
N LYS A 6 18.03 11.23 6.25
CA LYS A 6 18.57 9.89 6.53
C LYS A 6 17.45 8.99 7.03
N VAL A 7 17.27 7.85 6.39
CA VAL A 7 16.37 6.79 6.89
C VAL A 7 16.97 6.26 8.18
N ALA A 8 16.18 6.22 9.26
CA ALA A 8 16.64 5.77 10.57
C ALA A 8 17.13 4.32 10.54
N VAL A 9 16.39 3.43 9.84
CA VAL A 9 16.74 2.02 9.69
C VAL A 9 16.54 1.60 8.23
N PRO A 10 17.62 1.52 7.42
CA PRO A 10 17.52 1.16 6.01
C PRO A 10 16.95 -0.24 5.75
N LEU A 11 17.23 -1.20 6.65
CA LEU A 11 16.79 -2.59 6.53
C LEU A 11 15.26 -2.76 6.69
N SER A 12 14.60 -1.85 7.41
CA SER A 12 13.16 -1.93 7.64
C SER A 12 12.32 -1.62 6.39
N LYS A 13 12.94 -1.15 5.29
CA LYS A 13 12.22 -0.74 4.07
C LYS A 13 11.31 -1.84 3.52
N ALA A 14 11.76 -3.10 3.49
CA ALA A 14 10.96 -4.20 2.98
C ALA A 14 9.74 -4.47 3.86
N ALA A 15 9.93 -4.55 5.18
CA ALA A 15 8.86 -4.76 6.15
C ALA A 15 7.83 -3.61 6.15
N LEU A 16 8.29 -2.36 6.08
CA LEU A 16 7.42 -1.19 6.00
C LEU A 16 6.60 -1.16 4.71
N GLN A 17 7.19 -1.59 3.59
CA GLN A 17 6.44 -1.67 2.32
C GLN A 17 5.36 -2.74 2.40
N GLN A 18 5.65 -3.91 2.97
CA GLN A 18 4.65 -4.95 3.19
C GLN A 18 3.51 -4.41 4.07
N MET A 19 3.82 -3.83 5.22
CA MET A 19 2.83 -3.25 6.13
C MET A 19 1.98 -2.16 5.45
N LYS A 20 2.59 -1.32 4.62
CA LYS A 20 1.88 -0.30 3.84
C LYS A 20 0.83 -0.92 2.91
N TYR A 21 1.16 -2.01 2.22
CA TYR A 21 0.22 -2.70 1.34
C TYR A 21 -0.87 -3.45 2.12
N GLU A 22 -0.51 -4.12 3.21
CA GLU A 22 -1.48 -4.77 4.11
C GLU A 22 -2.52 -3.77 4.64
N ILE A 23 -2.07 -2.62 5.16
CA ILE A 23 -2.99 -1.58 5.65
C ILE A 23 -3.82 -0.99 4.51
N ALA A 24 -3.24 -0.80 3.33
CA ALA A 24 -3.97 -0.32 2.17
C ALA A 24 -5.07 -1.29 1.73
N GLU A 25 -4.82 -2.60 1.80
CA GLU A 25 -5.80 -3.65 1.56
C GLU A 25 -6.91 -3.62 2.61
N GLU A 26 -6.57 -3.53 3.91
CA GLU A 26 -7.54 -3.41 5.00
C GLU A 26 -8.44 -2.17 4.87
N PHE A 27 -7.88 -1.06 4.38
CA PHE A 27 -8.62 0.19 4.17
C PHE A 27 -9.39 0.24 2.84
N GLY A 28 -9.36 -0.84 2.06
CA GLY A 28 -10.01 -0.90 0.74
C GLY A 28 -9.42 0.07 -0.28
N LEU A 29 -8.19 0.56 -0.03
CA LEU A 29 -7.44 1.44 -0.94
C LEU A 29 -6.74 0.64 -2.04
N TYR A 30 -6.70 -0.69 -1.88
CA TYR A 30 -6.35 -1.61 -2.94
C TYR A 30 -7.49 -1.63 -3.96
N SER A 31 -7.40 -0.69 -4.90
CA SER A 31 -8.25 -0.70 -6.08
C SER A 31 -7.94 -1.96 -6.87
N TYR A 32 -8.85 -2.92 -6.80
CA TYR A 32 -9.02 -3.88 -7.88
C TYR A 32 -9.51 -3.07 -9.08
N HIS A 33 -8.58 -2.51 -9.84
CA HIS A 33 -8.89 -2.07 -11.18
C HIS A 33 -9.19 -3.36 -11.96
N SER A 34 -10.46 -3.78 -11.93
CA SER A 34 -11.02 -4.48 -13.07
C SER A 34 -10.81 -3.52 -14.22
N GLN A 35 -9.75 -3.76 -14.98
CA GLN A 35 -9.48 -3.05 -16.20
C GLN A 35 -10.59 -3.45 -17.18
N SER A 36 -11.78 -2.88 -17.00
CA SER A 36 -12.66 -2.63 -18.12
C SER A 36 -11.92 -1.60 -18.96
N ASN A 37 -11.07 -2.10 -19.85
CA ASN A 37 -10.54 -1.35 -20.98
C ASN A 37 -11.75 -0.84 -21.75
N GLY A 38 -12.20 0.36 -21.40
CA GLY A 38 -13.14 1.17 -22.16
C GLY A 38 -12.43 2.04 -23.18
N ASP A 39 -11.21 1.65 -23.60
CA ASP A 39 -10.53 2.26 -24.74
C ASP A 39 -10.80 1.34 -25.96
N ASP A 40 -11.98 1.53 -26.55
CA ASP A 40 -12.33 1.24 -27.94
C ASP A 40 -12.09 -0.18 -28.50
N THR A 41 -12.79 -1.22 -28.04
CA THR A 41 -12.98 -2.44 -28.89
C THR A 41 -14.24 -3.25 -28.53
N GLU A 42 -15.42 -2.68 -28.77
CA GLU A 42 -16.72 -3.36 -28.59
C GLU A 42 -17.11 -4.31 -29.76
N PHE A 43 -16.12 -4.92 -30.42
CA PHE A 43 -16.40 -5.94 -31.45
C PHE A 43 -15.35 -7.05 -31.67
N ALA A 44 -14.15 -7.04 -31.06
CA ALA A 44 -13.05 -7.92 -31.52
C ALA A 44 -12.43 -8.91 -30.50
N GLY A 45 -13.11 -9.31 -29.42
CA GLY A 45 -12.47 -10.07 -28.33
C GLY A 45 -13.20 -11.27 -27.71
N GLU A 46 -14.20 -11.87 -28.36
CA GLU A 46 -14.97 -13.03 -27.84
C GLU A 46 -14.19 -14.36 -27.79
N LEU A 47 -12.85 -14.34 -27.69
CA LEU A 47 -12.05 -15.56 -27.58
C LEU A 47 -10.80 -15.34 -26.72
N GLY A 48 -10.89 -15.70 -25.44
CA GLY A 48 -9.72 -16.14 -24.66
C GLY A 48 -8.90 -15.10 -23.91
N SER A 49 -9.44 -13.96 -23.49
CA SER A 49 -8.71 -13.08 -22.56
C SER A 49 -8.73 -13.69 -21.15
N VAL A 50 -7.60 -14.24 -20.72
CA VAL A 50 -7.35 -14.60 -19.31
C VAL A 50 -7.48 -13.33 -18.44
N PRO A 51 -8.32 -13.33 -17.39
CA PRO A 51 -8.38 -12.20 -16.47
C PRO A 51 -7.09 -12.15 -15.67
N GLN A 52 -6.15 -11.31 -16.09
CA GLN A 52 -4.97 -11.00 -15.28
C GLN A 52 -5.40 -10.03 -14.17
N THR A 53 -5.78 -10.56 -13.01
CA THR A 53 -6.07 -9.81 -11.79
C THR A 53 -4.79 -9.18 -11.23
N THR A 54 -4.33 -8.08 -11.81
CA THR A 54 -3.24 -7.26 -11.25
C THR A 54 -3.85 -6.07 -10.52
N GLY A 55 -4.24 -6.27 -9.26
CA GLY A 55 -4.62 -5.15 -8.39
C GLY A 55 -3.41 -4.28 -8.08
N SER A 56 -3.59 -2.97 -8.04
CA SER A 56 -2.54 -2.03 -7.67
C SER A 56 -3.12 -0.88 -6.86
N VAL A 57 -2.37 -0.41 -5.86
CA VAL A 57 -2.77 0.76 -5.06
C VAL A 57 -2.34 2.03 -5.80
N HIS A 58 -3.30 2.83 -6.25
CA HIS A 58 -3.01 4.06 -6.97
C HIS A 58 -2.76 5.25 -6.02
N TRP A 59 -1.54 5.32 -5.48
CA TRP A 59 -1.16 6.27 -4.43
C TRP A 59 -1.38 7.75 -4.78
N SER A 60 -1.28 8.14 -6.06
CA SER A 60 -1.47 9.53 -6.49
C SER A 60 -2.93 9.95 -6.66
N GLN A 61 -3.88 9.02 -6.70
CA GLN A 61 -5.32 9.32 -6.72
C GLN A 61 -5.94 9.29 -5.32
N LEU A 62 -5.23 8.72 -4.33
CA LEU A 62 -5.68 8.73 -2.95
C LEU A 62 -5.80 10.15 -2.43
N SER A 63 -6.88 10.43 -1.70
CA SER A 63 -6.97 11.69 -0.97
C SER A 63 -5.85 11.78 0.08
N THR A 64 -5.38 12.99 0.37
CA THR A 64 -4.36 13.23 1.41
C THR A 64 -4.75 12.62 2.76
N ARG A 65 -6.05 12.56 3.05
CA ARG A 65 -6.59 11.93 4.27
C ARG A 65 -6.39 10.41 4.26
N GLN A 66 -6.66 9.74 3.14
CA GLN A 66 -6.46 8.28 3.00
C GLN A 66 -4.98 7.91 3.03
N ALA A 67 -4.13 8.64 2.29
CA ALA A 67 -2.69 8.42 2.35
C ALA A 67 -2.15 8.67 3.77
N GLY A 68 -2.66 9.72 4.44
CA GLY A 68 -2.34 10.04 5.83
C GLY A 68 -2.80 8.97 6.83
N SER A 69 -3.99 8.38 6.66
CA SER A 69 -4.48 7.33 7.56
C SER A 69 -3.65 6.06 7.47
N VAL A 70 -3.17 5.68 6.28
CA VAL A 70 -2.24 4.55 6.12
C VAL A 70 -0.93 4.80 6.87
N GLY A 71 -0.37 6.02 6.76
CA GLY A 71 0.83 6.42 7.51
C GLY A 71 0.64 6.42 9.03
N GLY A 72 -0.54 6.87 9.49
CA GLY A 72 -0.91 6.86 10.90
C GLY A 72 -1.02 5.44 11.47
N GLU A 73 -1.68 4.52 10.76
CA GLU A 73 -1.79 3.11 11.18
C GLU A 73 -0.43 2.40 11.18
N MET A 74 0.44 2.65 10.19
CA MET A 74 1.80 2.11 10.23
C MET A 74 2.53 2.53 11.50
N THR A 75 2.46 3.82 11.85
CA THR A 75 3.09 4.35 13.06
C THR A 75 2.51 3.71 14.32
N LYS A 76 1.18 3.58 14.38
CA LYS A 76 0.47 2.96 15.52
C LYS A 76 0.88 1.50 15.73
N ARG A 77 0.96 0.70 14.67
CA ARG A 77 1.40 -0.71 14.74
C ARG A 77 2.85 -0.82 15.19
N LEU A 78 3.73 0.03 14.66
CA LEU A 78 5.14 0.03 15.05
C LEU A 78 5.32 0.37 16.53
N VAL A 79 4.60 1.37 17.03
CA VAL A 79 4.63 1.74 18.46
C VAL A 79 4.08 0.61 19.32
N ALA A 80 2.94 0.04 18.97
CA ALA A 80 2.36 -1.09 19.71
C ALA A 80 3.30 -2.31 19.73
N GLN A 81 3.96 -2.62 18.62
CA GLN A 81 4.96 -3.69 18.57
C GLN A 81 6.16 -3.36 19.46
N ALA A 82 6.66 -2.13 19.41
CA ALA A 82 7.77 -1.69 20.25
C ALA A 82 7.41 -1.75 21.74
N GLU A 83 6.20 -1.33 22.12
CA GLU A 83 5.67 -1.44 23.48
C GLU A 83 5.60 -2.89 23.93
N SER A 84 5.12 -3.81 23.08
CA SER A 84 5.07 -5.23 23.43
C SER A 84 6.45 -5.85 23.66
N VAL A 85 7.45 -5.48 22.85
CA VAL A 85 8.85 -5.93 23.02
C VAL A 85 9.45 -5.35 24.31
N LEU A 86 9.17 -4.07 24.60
CA LEU A 86 9.67 -3.40 25.80
C LEU A 86 9.01 -3.96 27.07
N ASN A 87 7.71 -4.21 27.03
CA ASN A 87 6.95 -4.79 28.14
C ASN A 87 7.32 -6.25 28.42
N GLY A 88 7.77 -7.00 27.40
CA GLY A 88 8.34 -8.35 27.60
C GLY A 88 9.77 -8.36 28.16
N TYR A 89 10.40 -7.21 28.31
CA TYR A 89 11.76 -7.05 28.85
C TYR A 89 11.76 -6.68 30.36
N ILE A 90 10.59 -6.40 30.93
CA ILE A 90 10.36 -6.06 32.34
C ILE A 90 9.65 -7.23 33.01
#